data_AF-M3FLU5-F1
#
_entry.id   AF-M3FLU5-F1
#
_cell.length_a   1.000
_cell.length_b   1.000
_cell.length_c   1.000
_cell.angle_alpha   90.00
_cell.angle_beta   90.00
_cell.angle_gamma   90.00
#
_symmetry.space_group_name_H-M   'P 1'
#
loop_
_entity.id
_entity.type
_entity.pdbx_description
1 polymer ?
#
loop_
_entity_poly.entity_id
_entity_poly.type
_entity_poly.pdbx_seq_one_letter_code
_entity_poly.pdbx_strand_id
1 'polypeptide(L)'
;MNSNLGHLDIPEKIWKRLDPLLPKLKTNRLKGGRPRLEDRKVMAAIFYRVRTGVQWRYIPAMFGSKSTLHRRFQEWVAAGVFDKIEKEALKLYERSAKIRTKRMAADGSFAKAPKGGPSRVETRRIGAKEGLKGIFSSIGAEHL
;
A
#
# COMPACT_ATOMS: atom_id res chain seq x y z
N MET A 1 -12.31 7.67 -18.26
CA MET A 1 -13.21 6.67 -17.64
C MET A 1 -13.79 7.28 -16.37
N ASN A 2 -15.10 7.50 -16.32
CA ASN A 2 -15.76 8.10 -15.15
C ASN A 2 -15.78 7.08 -14.01
N SER A 3 -14.99 7.30 -12.95
CA SER A 3 -15.08 6.42 -11.80
C SER A 3 -16.35 6.74 -10.99
N ASN A 4 -16.91 5.72 -10.34
CA ASN A 4 -18.05 5.86 -9.42
C ASN A 4 -17.65 6.57 -8.09
N LEU A 5 -16.43 7.08 -7.96
CA LEU A 5 -15.91 7.66 -6.73
C LEU A 5 -16.25 9.16 -6.58
N GLY A 6 -16.80 9.80 -7.61
CA GLY A 6 -17.19 11.22 -7.58
C GLY A 6 -16.02 12.13 -7.20
N HIS A 7 -16.22 13.02 -6.24
CA HIS A 7 -15.19 13.94 -5.74
C HIS A 7 -14.01 13.26 -5.02
N LEU A 8 -14.15 11.97 -4.68
CA LEU A 8 -13.08 11.17 -4.06
C LEU A 8 -12.14 10.55 -5.10
N ASP A 9 -12.47 10.67 -6.39
CA ASP A 9 -11.60 10.21 -7.46
C ASP A 9 -10.42 11.15 -7.70
N ILE A 10 -9.38 10.61 -8.34
CA ILE A 10 -8.25 11.37 -8.83
C ILE A 10 -8.65 12.03 -10.16
N PRO A 11 -8.52 13.37 -10.30
CA PRO A 11 -8.77 14.04 -11.56
C PRO A 11 -7.96 13.42 -12.71
N GLU A 12 -8.57 13.25 -13.87
CA GLU A 12 -7.96 12.55 -15.03
C GLU A 12 -6.57 13.10 -15.39
N LYS A 13 -6.40 14.43 -15.35
CA LYS A 13 -5.13 15.10 -15.63
C LYS A 13 -4.01 14.69 -14.65
N ILE A 14 -4.35 14.45 -13.39
CA ILE A 14 -3.42 13.99 -12.36
C ILE A 14 -3.17 12.49 -12.56
N TRP A 15 -4.22 11.70 -12.78
CA TRP A 15 -4.10 10.26 -12.98
C TRP A 15 -3.16 9.92 -14.14
N LYS A 16 -3.27 10.60 -15.29
CA LYS A 16 -2.38 10.41 -16.45
C LYS A 16 -0.89 10.60 -16.14
N ARG A 17 -0.55 11.35 -15.08
CA ARG A 17 0.83 11.54 -14.63
C ARG A 17 1.26 10.50 -13.59
N LEU A 18 0.32 10.03 -12.77
CA LEU A 18 0.59 9.05 -11.71
C LEU A 18 0.67 7.62 -12.24
N ASP A 19 -0.21 7.26 -13.18
CA ASP A 19 -0.33 5.90 -13.72
C ASP A 19 1.01 5.34 -14.24
N PRO A 20 1.84 6.09 -14.99
CA PRO A 20 3.14 5.60 -15.46
C PRO A 20 4.17 5.36 -14.36
N LEU A 21 3.98 5.93 -13.17
CA LEU A 21 4.90 5.77 -12.03
C LEU A 21 4.66 4.46 -11.27
N LEU A 22 3.53 3.83 -11.52
CA LEU A 22 3.15 2.57 -10.88
C LEU A 22 3.98 1.40 -11.41
N PRO A 23 4.28 0.40 -10.55
CA PRO A 23 4.97 -0.79 -10.99
C PRO A 23 4.10 -1.54 -12.02
N LYS A 24 4.70 -1.88 -13.16
CA LYS A 24 4.04 -2.68 -14.20
C LYS A 24 3.53 -3.98 -13.58
N LEU A 25 2.24 -4.26 -13.76
CA LEU A 25 1.65 -5.50 -13.28
C LEU A 25 2.28 -6.69 -14.02
N LYS A 26 2.96 -7.57 -13.27
CA LYS A 26 3.26 -8.93 -13.76
C LYS A 26 1.93 -9.70 -13.73
N THR A 27 1.12 -9.56 -14.78
CA THR A 27 -0.10 -10.37 -14.90
C THR A 27 0.32 -11.81 -15.21
N ASN A 28 0.23 -12.69 -14.22
CA ASN A 28 0.35 -14.11 -14.47
C ASN A 28 -1.03 -14.60 -14.95
N ARG A 29 -1.25 -14.56 -16.27
CA ARG A 29 -2.51 -14.99 -16.91
C ARG A 29 -2.89 -16.44 -16.57
N LEU A 30 -1.95 -17.25 -16.07
CA LEU A 30 -2.16 -18.66 -15.74
C LEU A 30 -2.72 -18.89 -14.32
N LYS A 31 -2.66 -17.89 -13.43
CA LYS A 31 -3.27 -18.00 -12.08
C LYS A 31 -4.72 -17.54 -12.13
N GLY A 32 -5.64 -18.48 -12.28
CA GLY A 32 -7.06 -18.26 -12.04
C GLY A 32 -7.30 -17.67 -10.65
N GLY A 33 -8.05 -16.57 -10.58
CA GLY A 33 -8.31 -15.87 -9.32
C GLY A 33 -9.12 -14.58 -9.53
N ARG A 34 -9.59 -13.99 -8.43
CA ARG A 34 -10.35 -12.74 -8.46
C ARG A 34 -9.50 -11.64 -9.13
N PRO A 35 -10.04 -10.88 -10.10
CA PRO A 35 -9.35 -9.77 -10.72
C PRO A 35 -8.79 -8.81 -9.67
N ARG A 36 -7.59 -8.26 -9.94
CA ARG A 36 -6.99 -7.25 -9.07
C ARG A 36 -7.87 -6.01 -9.06
N LEU A 37 -7.90 -5.33 -7.92
CA LEU A 37 -8.59 -4.05 -7.81
C LEU A 37 -7.85 -3.01 -8.67
N GLU A 38 -8.62 -2.20 -9.39
CA GLU A 38 -8.11 -1.12 -10.25
C GLU A 38 -7.15 -0.19 -9.49
N ASP A 39 -6.00 0.09 -10.08
CA ASP A 39 -4.94 0.87 -9.44
C ASP A 39 -5.37 2.31 -9.13
N ARG A 40 -6.17 2.93 -10.01
CA ARG A 40 -6.76 4.26 -9.76
C ARG A 40 -7.59 4.29 -8.49
N LYS A 41 -8.39 3.25 -8.28
CA LYS A 41 -9.27 3.12 -7.11
C LYS A 41 -8.48 2.89 -5.82
N VAL A 42 -7.39 2.11 -5.90
CA VAL A 42 -6.45 1.92 -4.80
C VAL A 42 -5.76 3.24 -4.44
N MET A 43 -5.24 3.98 -5.43
CA MET A 43 -4.58 5.26 -5.21
C MET A 43 -5.53 6.29 -4.60
N ALA A 44 -6.76 6.38 -5.10
CA ALA A 44 -7.80 7.24 -4.55
C ALA A 44 -8.08 6.93 -3.06
N ALA A 45 -8.14 5.64 -2.71
CA ALA A 45 -8.34 5.21 -1.32
C ALA A 45 -7.15 5.58 -0.41
N ILE A 46 -5.92 5.48 -0.92
CA ILE A 46 -4.71 5.87 -0.19
C ILE A 46 -4.70 7.38 0.04
N PHE A 47 -5.01 8.19 -0.98
CA PHE A 47 -5.12 9.64 -0.84
C PHE A 47 -6.24 10.05 0.10
N TYR A 48 -7.39 9.37 0.06
CA TYR A 48 -8.45 9.57 1.04
C TYR A 48 -7.95 9.34 2.47
N ARG A 49 -7.24 8.23 2.71
CA ARG A 49 -6.66 7.91 4.02
C ARG A 49 -5.66 8.98 4.48
N VAL A 50 -4.76 9.41 3.61
CA VAL A 50 -3.74 10.42 3.93
C VAL A 50 -4.39 11.78 4.23
N ARG A 51 -5.39 12.18 3.44
CA ARG A 51 -6.10 13.45 3.62
C ARG A 51 -6.92 13.51 4.91
N THR A 52 -7.54 12.39 5.30
CA THR A 52 -8.48 12.34 6.43
C THR A 52 -7.85 11.83 7.71
N GLY A 53 -6.68 11.20 7.65
CA GLY A 53 -6.02 10.58 8.80
C GLY A 53 -6.73 9.34 9.34
N VAL A 54 -7.77 8.82 8.66
CA VAL A 54 -8.53 7.68 9.18
C VAL A 54 -7.68 6.40 9.22
N GLN A 55 -7.96 5.54 10.19
CA GLN A 55 -7.34 4.22 10.23
C GLN A 55 -7.80 3.39 9.03
N TRP A 56 -6.98 2.43 8.58
CA TRP A 56 -7.33 1.51 7.47
C TRP A 56 -8.69 0.83 7.67
N ARG A 57 -9.05 0.52 8.92
CA ARG A 57 -10.33 -0.11 9.26
C ARG A 57 -11.55 0.79 9.01
N TYR A 58 -11.38 2.10 8.89
CA TYR A 58 -12.48 3.06 8.68
C TYR A 58 -12.55 3.60 7.25
N ILE A 59 -11.72 3.10 6.33
CA ILE A 59 -11.84 3.46 4.91
C ILE A 59 -13.21 2.98 4.38
N PRO A 60 -13.97 3.83 3.67
CA PRO A 60 -15.25 3.48 3.08
C PRO A 60 -15.18 2.24 2.20
N ALA A 61 -16.17 1.35 2.33
CA ALA A 61 -16.21 0.09 1.59
C ALA A 61 -16.30 0.27 0.06
N MET A 62 -16.75 1.44 -0.41
CA MET A 62 -16.79 1.78 -1.83
C MET A 62 -15.42 1.68 -2.51
N PHE A 63 -14.31 1.85 -1.76
CA PHE A 63 -12.96 1.70 -2.28
C PHE A 63 -12.50 0.24 -2.44
N GLY A 64 -13.15 -0.72 -1.77
CA GLY A 64 -12.81 -2.13 -1.79
C GLY A 64 -12.29 -2.65 -0.44
N SER A 65 -11.71 -3.86 -0.47
CA SER A 65 -11.25 -4.53 0.75
C SER A 65 -10.06 -3.81 1.38
N LYS A 66 -10.17 -3.50 2.68
CA LYS A 66 -9.15 -2.82 3.50
C LYS A 66 -7.81 -3.57 3.48
N SER A 67 -7.85 -4.91 3.54
CA SER A 67 -6.66 -5.75 3.47
C SER A 67 -5.96 -5.63 2.11
N THR A 68 -6.73 -5.55 1.02
CA THR A 68 -6.19 -5.34 -0.32
C THR A 68 -5.55 -3.97 -0.45
N LEU A 69 -6.20 -2.92 0.05
CA LEU A 69 -5.69 -1.55 0.02
C LEU A 69 -4.37 -1.44 0.79
N HIS A 70 -4.33 -1.97 2.02
CA HIS A 70 -3.11 -1.95 2.83
C HIS A 70 -1.98 -2.74 2.18
N ARG A 71 -2.26 -3.94 1.64
CA ARG A 71 -1.24 -4.72 0.90
C ARG A 71 -0.69 -3.95 -0.30
N ARG A 72 -1.56 -3.33 -1.11
CA ARG A 72 -1.11 -2.53 -2.26
C ARG A 72 -0.29 -1.32 -1.85
N PHE A 73 -0.69 -0.65 -0.76
CA PHE A 73 0.11 0.43 -0.18
C PHE A 73 1.53 -0.05 0.16
N GLN A 74 1.68 -1.18 0.86
CA GLN A 74 3.00 -1.75 1.19
C GLN A 74 3.80 -2.14 -0.07
N GLU A 75 3.15 -2.77 -1.05
CA GLU A 75 3.79 -3.09 -2.35
C GLU A 75 4.33 -1.82 -3.05
N TRP A 76 3.60 -0.71 -2.98
CA TRP A 76 3.98 0.57 -3.59
C TRP A 76 5.03 1.34 -2.80
N VAL A 77 5.01 1.25 -1.47
CA VAL A 77 6.10 1.74 -0.62
C VAL A 77 7.40 1.01 -0.98
N ALA A 78 7.38 -0.32 -1.02
CA ALA A 78 8.57 -1.11 -1.37
C ALA A 78 9.06 -0.84 -2.81
N ALA A 79 8.17 -0.47 -3.73
CA ALA A 79 8.51 -0.13 -5.11
C ALA A 79 8.92 1.35 -5.31
N GLY A 80 8.99 2.15 -4.23
CA GLY A 80 9.36 3.57 -4.27
C GLY A 80 8.38 4.43 -5.07
N VAL A 81 7.11 4.05 -5.13
CA VAL A 81 6.09 4.77 -5.90
C VAL A 81 5.89 6.18 -5.35
N PHE A 82 5.79 6.32 -4.03
CA PHE A 82 5.54 7.61 -3.39
C PHE A 82 6.71 8.58 -3.58
N ASP A 83 7.95 8.10 -3.55
CA ASP A 83 9.14 8.92 -3.84
C ASP A 83 9.13 9.44 -5.28
N LYS A 84 8.67 8.61 -6.24
CA LYS A 84 8.51 9.02 -7.64
C LYS A 84 7.42 10.07 -7.79
N ILE A 85 6.30 9.90 -7.09
CA ILE A 85 5.18 10.85 -7.09
C ILE A 85 5.62 12.19 -6.50
N GLU A 86 6.35 12.17 -5.39
CA GLU A 86 6.89 13.37 -4.75
C GLU A 86 7.81 14.13 -5.71
N LYS A 87 8.77 13.43 -6.35
CA LYS A 87 9.65 14.05 -7.35
C LYS A 87 8.88 14.68 -8.51
N GLU A 88 7.83 14.03 -8.99
CA GLU A 88 7.02 14.55 -10.09
C GLU A 88 6.18 15.77 -9.65
N ALA A 89 5.68 15.76 -8.40
CA ALA A 89 4.99 16.90 -7.81
C ALA A 89 5.94 18.10 -7.64
N LEU A 90 7.15 17.88 -7.13
CA LEU A 90 8.16 18.93 -6.97
C LEU A 90 8.50 19.60 -8.31
N LYS A 91 8.72 18.83 -9.37
CA LYS A 91 8.95 19.37 -10.73
C LYS A 91 7.78 20.19 -11.26
N LEU A 92 6.56 19.89 -10.85
CA LEU A 92 5.38 20.67 -11.22
C LEU A 92 5.39 22.02 -10.48
N TYR A 93 5.62 21.99 -9.16
CA TYR A 93 5.67 23.20 -8.33
C TYR A 93 6.83 24.14 -8.69
N GLU A 94 8.00 23.61 -9.05
CA GLU A 94 9.11 24.43 -9.53
C GLU A 94 8.74 25.21 -10.79
N ARG A 95 8.03 24.56 -11.72
CA ARG A 95 7.59 25.17 -12.98
C ARG A 95 6.42 26.15 -12.81
N SER A 96 5.44 25.82 -11.96
CA SER A 96 4.21 26.62 -11.84
C SER A 96 4.30 27.73 -10.80
N ALA A 97 4.93 27.46 -9.66
CA ALA A 97 4.90 28.32 -8.50
C ALA A 97 6.28 28.93 -8.15
N LYS A 98 7.34 28.58 -8.90
CA LYS A 98 8.74 29.02 -8.67
C LYS A 98 9.19 28.79 -7.21
N ILE A 99 8.66 27.75 -6.56
CA ILE A 99 8.98 27.44 -5.17
C ILE A 99 10.42 26.92 -5.10
N ARG A 100 11.22 27.49 -4.21
CA ARG A 100 12.59 27.02 -3.93
C ARG A 100 12.53 25.74 -3.07
N THR A 101 12.39 24.60 -3.74
CA THR A 101 12.32 23.25 -3.16
C THR A 101 13.55 22.89 -2.30
N LYS A 102 14.73 23.47 -2.59
CA LYS A 102 15.98 23.26 -1.83
C LYS A 102 15.91 23.65 -0.34
N ARG A 103 14.86 24.37 0.10
CA ARG A 103 14.68 24.82 1.50
C ARG A 103 13.31 24.42 2.07
N MET A 104 12.70 23.35 1.56
CA MET A 104 11.39 22.91 2.03
C MET A 104 11.57 21.92 3.20
N ALA A 105 10.98 22.23 4.34
CA ALA A 105 10.85 21.30 5.47
C ALA A 105 9.41 20.79 5.50
N ALA A 106 9.22 19.48 5.67
CA ALA A 106 7.93 18.89 5.97
C ALA A 106 7.85 18.64 7.48
N ASP A 107 6.88 19.24 8.16
CA ASP A 107 6.59 18.95 9.56
C ASP A 107 5.46 17.91 9.67
N GLY A 108 5.61 16.99 10.60
CA GLY A 108 4.61 15.99 10.92
C GLY A 108 4.68 15.69 12.41
N SER A 109 3.53 15.66 13.08
CA SER A 109 3.45 15.24 14.48
C SER A 109 2.95 13.80 14.55
N PHE A 110 3.77 12.91 15.10
CA PHE A 110 3.36 11.56 15.48
C PHE A 110 3.14 11.53 16.99
N ALA A 111 1.90 11.59 17.44
CA ALA A 111 1.59 11.33 18.83
C ALA A 111 1.63 9.82 19.09
N LYS A 112 2.38 9.39 20.11
CA LYS A 112 2.34 8.01 20.60
C LYS A 112 0.89 7.70 21.01
N ALA A 113 0.36 6.56 20.57
CA ALA A 113 -0.97 6.15 20.99
C ALA A 113 -1.04 6.12 22.54
N PRO A 114 -2.02 6.77 23.19
CA PRO A 114 -2.11 6.87 24.66
C PRO A 114 -2.24 5.53 25.41
N LYS A 115 -2.32 4.40 24.69
CA LYS A 115 -2.56 3.08 25.27
C LYS A 115 -1.42 2.11 24.94
N GLY A 116 -0.31 2.25 25.66
CA GLY A 116 0.46 1.08 26.05
C GLY A 116 -0.25 0.48 27.26
N GLY A 117 -1.08 -0.56 27.03
CA GLY A 117 -1.65 -1.31 28.15
C GLY A 117 -0.52 -1.86 29.03
N PRO A 118 -0.74 -2.07 30.34
CA PRO A 118 0.22 -2.78 31.17
C PRO A 118 0.49 -4.14 30.53
N SER A 119 1.79 -4.51 30.50
CA SER A 119 2.43 -5.76 30.05
C SER A 119 1.64 -6.74 29.17
N ARG A 120 2.31 -7.28 28.15
CA ARG A 120 1.83 -8.41 27.34
C ARG A 120 1.35 -9.55 28.27
N VAL A 121 0.04 -9.65 28.50
CA VAL A 121 -0.55 -10.85 29.07
C VAL A 121 -0.24 -12.00 28.12
N GLU A 122 0.28 -13.09 28.70
CA GLU A 122 0.62 -14.29 27.96
C GLU A 122 -0.62 -14.74 27.17
N THR A 123 -0.52 -14.64 25.85
CA THR A 123 -1.58 -15.13 24.96
C THR A 123 -1.59 -16.65 25.10
N ARG A 124 -2.68 -17.24 25.60
CA ARG A 124 -2.84 -18.70 25.59
C ARG A 124 -2.54 -19.21 24.18
N ARG A 125 -1.59 -20.15 24.06
CA ARG A 125 -1.35 -20.86 22.80
C ARG A 125 -2.66 -21.51 22.37
N ILE A 126 -3.27 -20.98 21.31
CA ILE A 126 -4.31 -21.71 20.58
C ILE A 126 -3.54 -22.88 19.94
N GLY A 127 -3.93 -24.10 20.31
CA GLY A 127 -3.21 -25.34 19.99
C GLY A 127 -2.66 -25.33 18.57
N ALA A 128 -1.38 -25.68 18.45
CA ALA A 128 -0.75 -25.91 17.16
C ALA A 128 -1.60 -26.93 16.39
N LYS A 129 -2.07 -26.55 15.19
CA LYS A 129 -2.48 -27.57 14.23
C LYS A 129 -1.18 -28.24 13.78
N GLU A 130 -0.95 -29.47 14.23
CA GLU A 130 0.00 -30.37 13.60
C GLU A 130 -0.48 -30.61 12.16
N GLY A 131 0.09 -29.84 11.23
CA GLY A 131 -0.07 -30.02 9.80
C GLY A 131 1.21 -30.67 9.27
N LEU A 132 1.03 -31.85 8.68
CA LEU A 132 2.00 -32.78 8.11
C LEU A 132 3.39 -32.21 7.78
N LYS A 133 4.43 -32.81 8.39
CA LYS A 133 5.80 -32.78 7.88
C LYS A 133 5.93 -33.83 6.76
N GLY A 134 6.37 -33.36 5.60
CA GLY A 134 6.60 -34.14 4.38
C GLY A 134 6.29 -33.19 3.22
N ILE A 135 7.16 -32.89 2.29
CA ILE A 135 8.15 -33.72 1.59
C ILE A 135 9.20 -32.74 1.01
N PHE A 136 10.50 -33.04 1.09
CA PHE A 136 11.66 -32.52 0.31
C PHE A 136 12.90 -32.67 1.22
N SER A 137 14.05 -33.24 0.87
CA SER A 137 14.58 -34.05 -0.24
C SER A 137 16.03 -34.37 0.15
N SER A 138 16.57 -35.43 -0.45
CA SER A 138 17.98 -35.81 -0.57
C SER A 138 18.63 -36.52 0.63
N ILE A 139 18.82 -37.84 0.55
CA ILE A 139 19.88 -38.56 -0.19
C ILE A 139 21.23 -38.45 0.53
N GLY A 140 21.61 -39.58 1.16
CA GLY A 140 22.96 -40.14 1.14
C GLY A 140 23.95 -39.66 2.21
N ALA A 141 24.26 -40.53 3.17
CA ALA A 141 25.64 -40.91 3.51
C ALA A 141 25.65 -41.83 4.75
N GLU A 142 25.65 -43.14 4.53
CA GLU A 142 26.26 -44.11 5.46
C GLU A 142 26.50 -45.42 4.71
N HIS A 143 27.77 -45.71 4.42
CA HIS A 143 28.42 -47.02 4.58
C HIS A 143 29.94 -46.83 4.34
N LEU A 144 30.68 -46.99 5.44
CA LEU A 144 32.14 -47.13 5.60
C LEU A 144 33.01 -45.87 5.49
#